data_AF-A0A426XUT1-F1
#
_entry.id   AF-A0A426XUT1-F1
#
_cell.length_a   1.000
_cell.length_b   1.000
_cell.length_c   1.000
_cell.angle_alpha   90.00
_cell.angle_beta   90.00
_cell.angle_gamma   90.00
#
_symmetry.space_group_name_H-M   'P 1'
#
loop_
_entity.id
_entity.type
_entity.pdbx_description
1 polymer ?
#
loop_
_entity_poly.entity_id
_entity_poly.type
_entity_poly.pdbx_seq_one_letter_code
_entity_poly.pdbx_strand_id
1 'polypeptide(L)'
;MEEYVEIPSDSGITFNVQPKMKALEIAEKVRDAILSRKFDQVRVNIPNGDMVGHTGDIEATVVACKAADEAVKIILDAIEQVGGIYVVTADHGNAEDMVKRTKTGQPQLDKAGNIQILTSHTLQPVSTLKTILIICQSLILTSVFSFMLKHVNKA
;
A
#
# COMPACT_ATOMS: atom_id res chain seq x y z
N MET A 1 -16.86 -9.91 -16.01
CA MET A 1 -16.63 -11.12 -15.18
C MET A 1 -15.54 -10.75 -14.18
N GLU A 2 -15.60 -11.24 -12.95
CA GLU A 2 -14.57 -10.96 -11.93
C GLU A 2 -13.60 -12.13 -11.83
N GLU A 3 -12.31 -11.84 -11.60
CA GLU A 3 -11.24 -12.81 -11.36
C GLU A 3 -10.48 -12.36 -10.11
N TYR A 4 -10.08 -13.33 -9.27
CA TYR A 4 -9.39 -13.08 -8.01
C TYR A 4 -8.12 -13.92 -7.97
N VAL A 5 -7.00 -13.30 -7.60
CA VAL A 5 -5.69 -13.94 -7.49
C VAL A 5 -5.14 -13.68 -6.09
N GLU A 6 -4.85 -14.75 -5.36
CA GLU A 6 -4.18 -14.71 -4.06
C GLU A 6 -2.69 -15.02 -4.23
N ILE A 7 -1.83 -14.26 -3.57
CA ILE A 7 -0.40 -14.55 -3.45
C ILE A 7 -0.13 -14.90 -1.98
N PRO A 8 0.11 -16.18 -1.63
CA PRO A 8 0.29 -16.60 -0.25
C PRO A 8 1.42 -15.84 0.44
N SER A 9 1.12 -15.24 1.59
CA SER A 9 2.13 -14.63 2.46
C SER A 9 2.99 -15.70 3.13
N ASP A 10 4.24 -15.34 3.46
CA ASP A 10 5.13 -16.23 4.21
C ASP A 10 4.55 -16.54 5.60
N SER A 11 4.67 -17.79 6.04
CA SER A 11 4.05 -18.29 7.27
C SER A 11 5.08 -18.73 8.30
N GLY A 12 4.71 -18.66 9.58
CA GLY A 12 5.59 -19.01 10.71
C GLY A 12 6.65 -17.96 11.07
N ILE A 13 6.65 -16.80 10.43
CA ILE A 13 7.56 -15.66 10.70
C ILE A 13 6.79 -14.36 10.96
N THR A 14 7.41 -13.39 11.65
CA THR A 14 6.92 -12.02 11.72
C THR A 14 7.38 -11.21 10.50
N PHE A 15 6.57 -10.25 10.05
CA PHE A 15 6.82 -9.57 8.77
C PHE A 15 8.12 -8.75 8.74
N ASN A 16 8.68 -8.34 9.88
CA ASN A 16 9.99 -7.69 9.93
C ASN A 16 11.17 -8.65 9.63
N VAL A 17 10.97 -9.98 9.65
CA VAL A 17 11.96 -10.96 9.19
C VAL A 17 12.04 -11.02 7.66
N GLN A 18 10.94 -10.72 6.96
CA GLN A 18 10.86 -10.63 5.50
C GLN A 18 10.05 -9.40 5.08
N PRO A 19 10.56 -8.17 5.30
CA PRO A 19 9.80 -6.93 5.10
C PRO A 19 9.42 -6.65 3.64
N LYS A 20 10.09 -7.30 2.67
CA LYS A 20 9.68 -7.28 1.27
C LYS A 20 8.36 -8.03 1.02
N MET A 21 7.96 -8.95 1.90
CA MET A 21 6.78 -9.81 1.78
C MET A 21 6.64 -10.35 0.35
N LYS A 22 5.49 -10.12 -0.29
CA LYS A 22 5.17 -10.54 -1.66
C LYS A 22 5.05 -9.37 -2.64
N ALA A 23 5.60 -8.19 -2.31
CA ALA A 23 5.39 -6.95 -3.06
C ALA A 23 5.68 -7.10 -4.57
N LEU A 24 6.82 -7.71 -4.91
CA LEU A 24 7.24 -7.91 -6.30
C LEU A 24 6.42 -9.02 -6.98
N GLU A 25 6.17 -10.15 -6.31
CA GLU A 25 5.32 -11.25 -6.84
C GLU A 25 3.90 -10.75 -7.19
N ILE A 26 3.34 -9.88 -6.34
CA ILE A 26 2.06 -9.20 -6.56
C ILE A 26 2.16 -8.24 -7.76
N ALA A 27 3.20 -7.41 -7.83
CA ALA A 27 3.40 -6.45 -8.93
C ALA A 27 3.56 -7.13 -10.29
N GLU A 28 4.24 -8.29 -10.35
CA GLU A 28 4.36 -9.09 -11.57
C GLU A 28 3.01 -9.60 -12.07
N LYS A 29 2.14 -10.12 -11.18
CA LYS A 29 0.79 -10.54 -11.58
C LYS A 29 -0.09 -9.39 -12.05
N VAL A 30 0.04 -8.23 -11.43
CA VAL A 30 -0.69 -7.02 -11.83
C VAL A 30 -0.19 -6.50 -13.19
N ARG A 31 1.13 -6.42 -13.40
CA ARG A 31 1.75 -6.15 -14.71
C ARG A 31 1.19 -7.09 -15.78
N ASP A 32 1.22 -8.39 -15.53
CA ASP A 32 0.78 -9.40 -16.50
C ASP A 32 -0.72 -9.26 -16.81
N ALA A 33 -1.56 -8.97 -15.80
CA ALA A 33 -2.98 -8.69 -15.99
C ALA A 33 -3.23 -7.43 -16.84
N ILE A 34 -2.50 -6.34 -16.57
CA ILE A 34 -2.60 -5.07 -17.32
C ILE A 34 -2.17 -5.27 -18.78
N LEU A 35 -0.98 -5.86 -19.00
CA LEU A 35 -0.45 -6.11 -20.34
C LEU A 35 -1.32 -7.07 -21.16
N SER A 36 -2.08 -7.97 -20.50
CA SER A 36 -3.02 -8.87 -21.18
C SER A 36 -4.22 -8.15 -21.83
N ARG A 37 -4.56 -6.94 -21.38
CA ARG A 37 -5.74 -6.16 -21.78
C ARG A 37 -7.09 -6.92 -21.70
N LYS A 38 -7.17 -7.94 -20.85
CA LYS A 38 -8.39 -8.75 -20.62
C LYS A 38 -9.40 -8.12 -19.65
N PHE A 39 -8.99 -7.11 -18.89
CA PHE A 39 -9.74 -6.56 -17.77
C PHE A 39 -9.90 -5.04 -17.91
N ASP A 40 -11.12 -4.54 -17.77
CA ASP A 40 -11.43 -3.10 -17.75
C ASP A 40 -10.94 -2.41 -16.46
N GLN A 41 -10.63 -3.20 -15.43
CA GLN A 41 -10.14 -2.76 -14.13
C GLN A 41 -9.27 -3.85 -13.49
N VAL A 42 -8.09 -3.47 -12.98
CA VAL A 42 -7.22 -4.34 -12.18
C VAL A 42 -7.08 -3.73 -10.78
N ARG A 43 -7.19 -4.56 -9.73
CA ARG A 43 -7.22 -4.12 -8.32
C ARG A 43 -6.23 -4.92 -7.48
N VAL A 44 -5.44 -4.24 -6.65
CA VAL A 44 -4.31 -4.81 -5.92
C VAL A 44 -4.04 -4.05 -4.62
N ASN A 45 -3.76 -4.80 -3.54
CA ASN A 45 -3.22 -4.32 -2.27
C ASN A 45 -1.69 -4.57 -2.21
N ILE A 46 -0.91 -3.61 -1.68
CA ILE A 46 0.51 -3.75 -1.34
C ILE A 46 0.64 -3.58 0.20
N PRO A 47 0.62 -4.67 0.99
CA PRO A 47 0.40 -4.61 2.44
C PRO A 47 1.63 -4.19 3.27
N ASN A 48 2.79 -4.05 2.63
CA ASN A 48 4.11 -3.94 3.26
C ASN A 48 4.23 -2.87 4.37
N GLY A 49 3.78 -1.64 4.10
CA GLY A 49 3.92 -0.53 5.04
C GLY A 49 3.15 -0.77 6.34
N ASP A 50 1.94 -1.33 6.24
CA ASP A 50 1.09 -1.57 7.40
C ASP A 50 1.52 -2.81 8.20
N MET A 51 1.68 -3.95 7.52
CA MET A 51 1.99 -5.23 8.17
C MET A 51 3.37 -5.25 8.81
N VAL A 52 4.32 -4.46 8.29
CA VAL A 52 5.64 -4.28 8.91
C VAL A 52 5.62 -3.12 9.92
N GLY A 53 4.89 -2.02 9.68
CA GLY A 53 4.71 -0.94 10.65
C GLY A 53 4.11 -1.42 11.98
N HIS A 54 3.17 -2.37 11.92
CA HIS A 54 2.62 -3.07 13.08
C HIS A 54 3.65 -3.84 13.94
N THR A 55 4.85 -4.13 13.43
CA THR A 55 5.92 -4.75 14.22
C THR A 55 6.69 -3.74 15.09
N GLY A 56 6.63 -2.45 14.76
CA GLY A 56 7.43 -1.40 15.41
C GLY A 56 8.90 -1.34 14.95
N ASP A 57 9.33 -2.23 14.06
CA ASP A 57 10.69 -2.29 13.53
C ASP A 57 10.88 -1.23 12.44
N ILE A 58 11.51 -0.10 12.80
CA ILE A 58 11.67 1.06 11.92
C ILE A 58 12.51 0.72 10.67
N GLU A 59 13.61 -0.01 10.84
CA GLU A 59 14.51 -0.35 9.72
C GLU A 59 13.85 -1.36 8.78
N ALA A 60 13.16 -2.38 9.32
CA ALA A 60 12.36 -3.27 8.51
C ALA A 60 11.23 -2.53 7.78
N THR A 61 10.56 -1.57 8.44
CA THR A 61 9.51 -0.75 7.82
C THR A 61 10.06 0.11 6.66
N VAL A 62 11.27 0.67 6.80
CA VAL A 62 11.96 1.38 5.71
C VAL A 62 12.27 0.45 4.53
N VAL A 63 12.64 -0.82 4.77
CA VAL A 63 12.79 -1.82 3.70
C VAL A 63 11.45 -2.20 3.08
N ALA A 64 10.39 -2.28 3.87
CA ALA A 64 9.03 -2.59 3.43
C ALA A 64 8.47 -1.51 2.50
N CYS A 65 8.62 -0.23 2.86
CA CYS A 65 8.26 0.90 2.02
C CYS A 65 9.05 0.94 0.70
N LYS A 66 10.35 0.61 0.72
CA LYS A 66 11.17 0.51 -0.51
C LYS A 66 10.70 -0.61 -1.44
N ALA A 67 10.30 -1.76 -0.89
CA ALA A 67 9.72 -2.85 -1.68
C ALA A 67 8.34 -2.50 -2.26
N ALA A 68 7.55 -1.71 -1.53
CA ALA A 68 6.28 -1.18 -2.03
C ALA A 68 6.48 -0.15 -3.17
N ASP A 69 7.46 0.74 -3.06
CA ASP A 69 7.83 1.70 -4.11
C ASP A 69 8.30 1.00 -5.40
N GLU A 70 9.18 -0.01 -5.27
CA GLU A 70 9.63 -0.87 -6.37
C GLU A 70 8.45 -1.60 -7.05
N ALA A 71 7.53 -2.16 -6.25
CA ALA A 71 6.31 -2.82 -6.72
C ALA A 71 5.34 -1.86 -7.43
N VAL A 72 5.11 -0.66 -6.87
CA VAL A 72 4.29 0.38 -7.50
C VAL A 72 4.90 0.79 -8.83
N LYS A 73 6.22 1.02 -8.90
CA LYS A 73 6.89 1.38 -10.16
C LYS A 73 6.68 0.34 -11.26
N ILE A 74 6.83 -0.96 -10.97
CA ILE A 74 6.58 -2.05 -11.94
C ILE A 74 5.15 -1.99 -12.50
N ILE A 75 4.17 -1.64 -11.66
CA ILE A 75 2.78 -1.49 -12.06
C ILE A 75 2.58 -0.23 -12.93
N LEU A 76 3.15 0.92 -12.54
CA LEU A 76 3.05 2.17 -13.30
C LEU A 76 3.68 2.05 -14.70
N ASP A 77 4.89 1.49 -14.78
CA ASP A 77 5.59 1.26 -16.05
C ASP A 77 4.78 0.35 -17.00
N ALA A 78 3.95 -0.57 -16.47
CA ALA A 78 3.05 -1.42 -17.25
C ALA A 78 1.78 -0.70 -17.71
N ILE A 79 1.26 0.23 -16.90
CA ILE A 79 0.10 1.07 -17.22
C ILE A 79 0.43 2.04 -18.36
N GLU A 80 1.60 2.68 -18.32
CA GLU A 80 2.06 3.58 -19.38
C GLU A 80 2.16 2.86 -20.74
N GLN A 81 2.69 1.63 -20.75
CA GLN A 81 2.79 0.80 -21.97
C GLN A 81 1.45 0.46 -22.64
N VAL A 82 0.34 0.44 -21.89
CA VAL A 82 -1.00 0.21 -22.47
C VAL A 82 -1.76 1.49 -22.80
N GLY A 83 -1.19 2.67 -22.51
CA GLY A 83 -1.90 3.95 -22.59
C GLY A 83 -2.97 4.09 -21.49
N GLY A 84 -2.74 3.43 -20.36
CA GLY A 84 -3.67 3.33 -19.25
C GLY A 84 -3.64 4.53 -18.30
N ILE A 85 -4.15 4.30 -17.10
CA ILE A 85 -4.46 5.31 -16.08
C ILE A 85 -4.08 4.69 -14.70
N TYR A 86 -3.64 5.44 -13.66
CA TYR A 86 -3.22 4.91 -12.32
C TYR A 86 -3.68 5.66 -11.02
N VAL A 87 -4.36 4.93 -10.12
CA VAL A 87 -4.80 5.14 -8.70
C VAL A 87 -3.79 4.95 -7.58
N VAL A 88 -2.98 5.92 -7.17
CA VAL A 88 -2.21 5.70 -5.92
C VAL A 88 -2.93 6.33 -4.73
N THR A 89 -3.39 5.48 -3.81
CA THR A 89 -4.00 5.84 -2.52
C THR A 89 -3.71 4.73 -1.50
N ALA A 90 -3.61 5.10 -0.23
CA ALA A 90 -3.80 4.17 0.89
C ALA A 90 -5.24 4.27 1.41
N ASP A 91 -5.62 3.37 2.31
CA ASP A 91 -6.86 3.40 3.12
C ASP A 91 -6.64 4.02 4.51
N HIS A 92 -5.46 3.86 5.12
CA HIS A 92 -5.02 4.58 6.31
C HIS A 92 -3.49 4.76 6.38
N GLY A 93 -3.01 5.51 7.38
CA GLY A 93 -1.59 5.64 7.70
C GLY A 93 -1.11 4.63 8.76
N ASN A 94 0.19 4.32 8.76
CA ASN A 94 0.89 3.51 9.76
C ASN A 94 2.41 3.84 9.71
N ALA A 95 3.09 3.42 8.63
CA ALA A 95 4.55 3.50 8.46
C ALA A 95 5.14 4.92 8.49
N GLU A 96 4.34 5.96 8.23
CA GLU A 96 4.80 7.35 8.20
C GLU A 96 5.04 7.96 9.59
N ASP A 97 4.61 7.30 10.68
CA ASP A 97 4.89 7.75 12.05
C ASP A 97 5.05 6.61 13.06
N MET A 98 6.17 5.89 12.95
CA MET A 98 6.57 4.78 13.83
C MET A 98 6.81 5.17 15.32
N VAL A 99 6.42 6.37 15.76
CA VAL A 99 6.75 6.94 17.08
C VAL A 99 5.52 7.58 17.71
N LYS A 100 5.23 7.25 18.98
CA LYS A 100 4.16 7.91 19.73
C LYS A 100 4.52 9.38 19.98
N ARG A 101 3.59 10.30 19.71
CA ARG A 101 3.78 11.75 19.91
C ARG A 101 2.95 12.32 21.06
N THR A 102 3.47 13.36 21.70
CA THR A 102 2.72 14.20 22.63
C THR A 102 1.63 14.98 21.89
N LYS A 103 0.74 15.64 22.63
CA LYS A 103 -0.19 16.65 22.06
C LYS A 103 0.52 17.85 21.39
N THR A 104 1.83 17.96 21.52
CA THR A 104 2.70 18.98 20.89
C THR A 104 3.58 18.41 19.77
N GLY A 105 3.32 17.18 19.30
CA GLY A 105 4.03 16.56 18.18
C GLY A 105 5.41 15.98 18.49
N GLN A 106 5.90 16.14 19.72
CA GLN A 106 7.21 15.66 20.16
C GLN A 106 7.17 14.16 20.47
N PRO A 107 8.26 13.39 20.23
CA PRO A 107 8.35 11.99 20.65
C PRO A 107 8.03 11.81 22.14
N GLN A 108 7.17 10.85 22.46
CA GLN A 108 6.97 10.40 23.85
C GLN A 108 8.15 9.52 24.24
N LEU A 109 8.75 9.80 25.40
CA LEU A 109 9.76 8.94 25.99
C LEU A 109 9.12 7.96 26.98
N ASP A 110 9.80 6.83 27.24
CA ASP A 110 9.50 5.93 28.35
C ASP A 110 10.11 6.43 29.67
N LYS A 111 10.04 5.61 30.74
CA LYS A 111 10.62 5.95 32.06
C LYS A 111 12.15 5.93 32.11
N ALA A 112 12.82 5.39 31.09
CA ALA A 112 14.27 5.32 30.96
C ALA A 112 14.83 6.36 29.96
N GLY A 113 13.97 7.09 29.25
CA GLY A 113 14.34 8.10 28.27
C GLY A 113 14.36 7.60 26.82
N ASN A 114 13.96 6.34 26.54
CA ASN A 114 13.89 5.80 25.19
C ASN A 114 12.63 6.29 24.46
N ILE A 115 12.69 6.42 23.14
CA ILE A 115 11.52 6.76 22.32
C ILE A 115 10.48 5.62 22.36
N GLN A 116 9.22 5.94 22.63
CA GLN A 116 8.13 4.98 22.54
C GLN A 116 7.70 4.78 21.08
N ILE A 117 7.92 3.57 20.58
CA ILE A 117 7.48 3.12 19.25
C ILE A 117 5.95 3.08 19.15
N LEU A 118 5.42 3.44 17.97
CA LEU A 118 4.03 3.24 17.57
C LEU A 118 3.92 1.95 16.74
N THR A 119 2.88 1.16 16.98
CA THR A 119 2.61 -0.14 16.31
C THR A 119 1.16 -0.24 15.84
N SER A 120 0.55 0.91 15.55
CA SER A 120 -0.88 1.05 15.25
C SER A 120 -1.10 2.13 14.22
N HIS A 121 -2.22 2.07 13.50
CA HIS A 121 -2.57 3.07 12.50
C HIS A 121 -2.55 4.50 13.06
N THR A 122 -2.25 5.47 12.19
CA THR A 122 -2.28 6.89 12.53
C THR A 122 -3.61 7.53 12.15
N LEU A 123 -3.75 8.83 12.45
CA LEU A 123 -4.83 9.68 11.95
C LEU A 123 -4.33 10.66 10.87
N GLN A 124 -3.19 10.37 10.22
CA GLN A 124 -2.66 11.21 9.15
C GLN A 124 -3.50 11.06 7.86
N PRO A 125 -3.68 12.15 7.09
CA PRO A 125 -4.42 12.09 5.82
C PRO A 125 -3.60 11.32 4.77
N VAL A 126 -4.17 10.26 4.22
CA VAL A 126 -3.59 9.52 3.10
C VAL A 126 -3.51 10.38 1.84
N SER A 127 -2.43 10.24 1.08
CA SER A 127 -2.28 10.93 -0.21
C SER A 127 -3.09 10.22 -1.29
N THR A 128 -3.77 11.00 -2.15
CA THR A 128 -4.38 10.48 -3.38
C THR A 128 -3.74 11.16 -4.58
N LEU A 129 -2.88 10.43 -5.30
CA LEU A 129 -2.39 10.85 -6.61
C LEU A 129 -3.45 10.43 -7.66
N LYS A 130 -3.96 11.41 -8.40
CA LYS A 130 -4.96 11.27 -9.48
C LYS A 130 -4.27 10.63 -10.72
N THR A 131 -4.68 9.51 -11.32
CA THR A 131 -6.02 9.01 -11.79
C THR A 131 -5.70 7.71 -12.62
N ILE A 132 -6.23 6.45 -12.65
CA ILE A 132 -7.02 5.42 -11.90
C ILE A 132 -6.52 3.98 -12.37
N LEU A 133 -5.95 2.97 -11.67
CA LEU A 133 -6.16 2.40 -10.31
C LEU A 133 -4.99 1.56 -9.64
N ILE A 134 -4.87 1.55 -8.28
CA ILE A 134 -4.36 0.52 -7.30
C ILE A 134 -5.29 0.62 -6.06
N ILE A 135 -5.59 -0.44 -5.28
CA ILE A 135 -6.46 -0.36 -4.06
C ILE A 135 -6.05 -1.35 -2.95
N CYS A 136 -5.53 -0.83 -1.82
CA CYS A 136 -5.64 -1.49 -0.51
C CYS A 136 -7.09 -1.46 -0.01
N GLN A 137 -7.54 -2.53 0.65
CA GLN A 137 -8.96 -2.70 1.02
C GLN A 137 -9.18 -2.91 2.52
N SER A 138 -9.55 -1.85 3.22
CA SER A 138 -10.88 -1.79 3.87
C SER A 138 -11.49 -0.37 3.96
N LEU A 139 -12.83 -0.33 3.98
CA LEU A 139 -13.73 0.81 4.23
C LEU A 139 -13.52 2.16 3.48
N ILE A 140 -14.17 2.25 2.31
CA ILE A 140 -14.98 3.41 1.88
C ILE A 140 -14.28 4.80 1.85
N LEU A 141 -13.56 5.08 0.76
CA LEU A 141 -13.56 6.43 0.15
C LEU A 141 -14.59 6.49 -0.99
N THR A 142 -15.82 6.91 -0.69
CA THR A 142 -16.92 7.05 -1.69
C THR A 142 -16.56 7.97 -2.86
N SER A 143 -15.72 8.98 -2.62
CA SER A 143 -15.22 9.92 -3.63
C SER A 143 -14.41 9.22 -4.73
N VAL A 144 -13.50 8.31 -4.36
CA VAL A 144 -12.66 7.54 -5.29
C VAL A 144 -13.53 6.59 -6.13
N PHE A 145 -14.46 5.87 -5.49
CA PHE A 145 -15.38 4.98 -6.21
C PHE A 145 -16.29 5.73 -7.21
N SER A 146 -16.84 6.88 -6.80
CA SER A 146 -17.64 7.74 -7.70
C SER A 146 -16.81 8.33 -8.86
N PHE A 147 -15.53 8.59 -8.63
CA PHE A 147 -14.59 9.02 -9.68
C PHE A 147 -14.32 7.90 -10.69
N MET A 148 -14.13 6.66 -10.23
CA MET A 148 -13.90 5.50 -11.11
C MET A 148 -15.07 5.23 -12.05
N LEU A 149 -16.30 5.17 -11.51
CA LEU A 149 -17.51 4.90 -12.31
C LEU A 149 -17.73 5.92 -13.45
N LYS A 150 -17.25 7.16 -13.30
CA LYS A 150 -17.37 8.21 -14.32
C LYS A 150 -16.39 8.09 -15.49
N HIS A 151 -15.36 7.25 -15.36
CA HIS A 151 -14.33 7.04 -16.39
C HIS A 151 -14.45 5.68 -17.05
N VAL A 152 -14.80 4.62 -16.30
CA VAL A 152 -15.08 3.29 -16.89
C VAL A 152 -16.28 3.34 -17.84
N ASN A 153 -17.38 4.02 -17.47
CA ASN A 153 -18.56 4.17 -18.34
C ASN A 153 -18.40 5.24 -19.45
N LYS A 154 -17.17 5.44 -19.95
CA LYS A 154 -16.83 6.37 -21.05
C LYS A 154 -15.86 5.79 -22.09
N ALA A 155 -15.40 4.56 -21.89
CA ALA A 155 -14.62 3.79 -22.86
C ALA A 155 -15.57 2.93 -23.74
#